data_AF-A0A7J8HE50-F1
#
_entry.id   AF-A0A7J8HE50-F1
#
_cell.length_a   1.000
_cell.length_b   1.000
_cell.length_c   1.000
_cell.angle_alpha   90.00
_cell.angle_beta   90.00
_cell.angle_gamma   90.00
#
_symmetry.space_group_name_H-M   'P 1'
#
loop_
_entity.id
_entity.type
_entity.pdbx_description
1 polymer ?
#
loop_
_entity_poly.entity_id
_entity_poly.type
_entity_poly.pdbx_seq_one_letter_code
_entity_poly.pdbx_strand_id
1 'polypeptide(L)'
;MRQVEGKNPVTIFSLATNEMWKSGDNEAYQLGDVSQKTTWHRISVFRPGLRDVAYQYVKKGSRIFVEGKVDYGEYMDKNNVRRQATTIIADNIIFLSDQTKEKA
;
A
#
# COMPACT_ATOMS: atom_id res chain seq x y z
N MET A 1 -4.85 -4.16 8.38
CA MET A 1 -4.47 -2.85 8.97
C MET A 1 -4.15 -3.08 10.43
N ARG A 2 -3.15 -2.38 10.97
CA ARG A 2 -2.82 -2.43 12.40
C ARG A 2 -2.52 -1.02 12.88
N GLN A 3 -3.15 -0.62 13.98
CA GLN A 3 -2.74 0.57 14.73
C GLN A 3 -1.81 0.10 15.85
N VAL A 4 -0.66 0.76 15.99
CA VAL A 4 0.25 0.51 17.12
C VAL A 4 -0.13 1.48 18.22
N GLU A 5 -0.50 0.96 19.38
CA GLU A 5 -0.84 1.76 20.56
C GLU A 5 0.43 2.23 21.28
N GLY A 6 0.43 3.48 21.75
CA GLY A 6 1.58 4.11 22.41
C GLY A 6 1.41 5.63 22.52
N LYS A 7 2.44 6.36 22.99
CA LYS A 7 2.43 7.84 23.08
C LYS A 7 2.13 8.50 21.73
N ASN A 8 2.60 7.91 20.63
CA ASN A 8 2.33 8.34 19.26
C ASN A 8 1.73 7.19 18.45
N PRO A 9 0.39 7.05 18.41
CA PRO A 9 -0.25 6.01 17.64
C PRO A 9 0.09 6.10 16.15
N VAL A 10 0.35 4.96 15.52
CA VAL A 10 0.69 4.85 14.08
C VAL A 10 -0.24 3.86 13.41
N THR A 11 -0.85 4.25 12.28
CA THR A 11 -1.68 3.36 11.47
C THR A 11 -0.84 2.78 10.33
N ILE A 12 -0.78 1.46 10.24
CA ILE A 12 0.01 0.74 9.22
C ILE A 12 -0.92 -0.15 8.39
N PHE A 13 -0.81 -0.06 7.08
CA PHE A 13 -1.55 -0.90 6.14
C PHE A 13 -0.71 -1.24 4.89
N SER A 14 -1.14 -2.26 4.16
CA SER A 14 -0.54 -2.64 2.88
C SER A 14 -1.36 -2.09 1.71
N LEU A 15 -0.68 -1.62 0.67
CA LEU A 15 -1.27 -1.15 -0.57
C LEU A 15 -0.74 -1.99 -1.72
N ALA A 16 -1.64 -2.53 -2.55
CA ALA A 16 -1.27 -3.24 -3.76
C ALA A 16 -1.34 -2.28 -4.96
N THR A 17 -0.28 -2.26 -5.76
CA THR A 17 -0.31 -1.66 -7.11
C THR A 17 -0.16 -2.78 -8.13
N ASN A 18 -1.00 -2.77 -9.15
CA ASN A 18 -0.99 -3.77 -10.22
C ASN A 18 -0.49 -3.12 -11.50
N GLU A 19 0.49 -3.75 -12.13
CA GLU A 19 0.98 -3.39 -13.46
C GLU A 19 0.60 -4.52 -14.41
N MET A 20 -0.01 -4.18 -15.55
CA MET A 20 -0.32 -5.11 -16.63
C MET A 20 0.44 -4.67 -17.87
N TRP A 21 1.19 -5.59 -18.48
CA TRP A 21 1.89 -5.34 -19.73
C TRP A 21 1.69 -6.51 -20.70
N LYS A 22 1.76 -6.19 -21.99
CA LYS A 22 1.78 -7.21 -23.04
C LYS A 22 3.22 -7.70 -23.17
N SER A 23 3.46 -8.98 -22.94
CA SER A 23 4.75 -9.60 -23.17
C SER A 23 4.77 -10.13 -24.59
N GLY A 24 5.50 -9.50 -25.50
CA GLY A 24 5.62 -9.97 -26.88
C GLY A 24 6.65 -9.17 -27.67
N ASP A 25 7.89 -9.65 -27.70
CA ASP A 25 8.98 -9.13 -28.56
C ASP A 25 8.92 -9.69 -30.00
N ASN A 26 7.94 -10.56 -30.31
CA ASN A 26 7.88 -11.26 -31.60
C ASN A 26 6.62 -10.90 -32.38
N GLU A 27 6.78 -10.67 -33.68
CA GLU A 27 5.77 -10.27 -34.70
C GLU A 27 4.54 -11.20 -34.85
N ALA A 28 4.40 -12.24 -34.03
CA ALA A 28 3.25 -13.12 -34.02
C ALA A 28 2.40 -12.88 -32.76
N TYR A 29 1.46 -11.94 -32.87
CA TYR A 29 0.48 -11.62 -31.84
C TYR A 29 -0.41 -12.83 -31.51
N GLN A 30 -0.04 -13.61 -30.50
CA GLN A 30 -0.96 -14.55 -29.87
C GLN A 30 -1.80 -13.81 -28.84
N LEU A 31 -3.12 -14.01 -28.94
CA LEU A 31 -4.16 -13.44 -28.09
C LEU A 31 -4.10 -14.10 -26.69
N GLY A 32 -3.06 -13.84 -25.91
CA GLY A 32 -2.86 -14.54 -24.63
C GLY A 32 -1.83 -13.95 -23.67
N ASP A 33 -0.83 -13.20 -24.14
CA ASP A 33 0.33 -12.87 -23.30
C ASP A 33 0.21 -11.51 -22.58
N VAL A 34 -0.85 -11.33 -21.79
CA VAL A 34 -0.93 -10.21 -20.83
C VAL A 34 -0.36 -10.67 -19.49
N SER A 35 0.82 -10.19 -19.14
CA SER A 35 1.45 -10.43 -17.85
C SER A 35 0.97 -9.41 -16.81
N GLN A 36 0.71 -9.87 -15.58
CA GLN A 36 0.31 -9.03 -14.45
C GLN A 36 1.30 -9.17 -13.29
N LYS A 37 1.74 -8.04 -12.72
CA LYS A 37 2.54 -7.99 -11.49
C LYS A 37 1.84 -7.18 -10.43
N THR A 38 1.75 -7.75 -9.23
CA THR A 38 1.25 -7.06 -8.05
C THR A 38 2.41 -6.72 -7.13
N THR A 39 2.62 -5.43 -6.87
CA THR A 39 3.62 -4.95 -5.93
C THR A 39 2.95 -4.50 -4.64
N TRP A 40 3.39 -5.07 -3.52
CA TRP A 40 2.85 -4.75 -2.19
C TRP A 40 3.72 -3.71 -1.49
N HIS A 41 3.13 -2.58 -1.18
CA HIS A 41 3.76 -1.46 -0.50
C HIS A 41 3.29 -1.43 0.95
N ARG A 42 4.22 -1.14 1.87
CA ARG A 42 3.90 -0.93 3.29
C ARG A 42 3.76 0.57 3.55
N ILE A 43 2.58 1.00 3.97
CA ILE A 43 2.28 2.41 4.25
C ILE A 43 2.19 2.62 5.77
N SER A 44 2.84 3.66 6.30
CA SER A 44 2.77 4.06 7.71
C SER A 44 2.31 5.51 7.82
N VAL A 45 1.28 5.75 8.63
CA VAL A 45 0.68 7.06 8.84
C VAL A 45 0.92 7.52 10.26
N PHE A 46 1.71 8.58 10.42
CA PHE A 46 2.08 9.15 11.72
C PHE A 46 1.26 10.41 12.08
N ARG A 47 0.78 11.15 11.07
CA ARG A 47 0.00 12.38 11.28
C ARG A 47 -1.29 12.07 12.04
N PRO A 48 -1.55 12.65 13.23
CA PRO A 48 -2.69 12.27 14.07
C PRO A 48 -4.04 12.34 13.36
N GLY A 49 -4.37 13.46 12.69
CA GLY A 49 -5.64 13.58 11.97
C GLY A 49 -5.77 12.59 10.80
N LEU A 50 -4.69 12.40 10.04
CA LEU A 50 -4.70 11.52 8.87
C LEU A 50 -4.75 10.04 9.27
N ARG A 51 -4.11 9.65 10.38
CA ARG A 51 -4.09 8.25 10.82
C ARG A 51 -5.48 7.79 11.26
N ASP A 52 -6.25 8.66 11.90
CA ASP A 52 -7.56 8.33 12.47
C ASP A 52 -8.58 8.22 11.32
N VAL A 53 -8.51 9.15 10.36
CA VAL A 53 -9.25 9.07 9.09
C VAL A 53 -8.86 7.80 8.32
N ALA A 54 -7.57 7.52 8.17
CA ALA A 54 -7.13 6.32 7.48
C ALA A 54 -7.66 5.06 8.18
N TYR A 55 -7.62 5.00 9.51
CA TYR A 55 -8.10 3.87 10.28
C TYR A 55 -9.63 3.66 10.15
N GLN A 56 -10.40 4.74 10.16
CA GLN A 56 -11.86 4.67 10.08
C GLN A 56 -12.39 4.39 8.66
N TYR A 57 -11.76 4.98 7.64
CA TYR A 57 -12.30 4.99 6.28
C TYR A 57 -11.57 4.04 5.31
N VAL A 58 -10.28 3.71 5.54
CA VAL A 58 -9.57 2.76 4.66
C VAL A 58 -9.96 1.33 5.05
N LYS A 59 -10.74 0.69 4.18
CA LYS A 59 -11.13 -0.71 4.29
C LYS A 59 -10.43 -1.55 3.23
N LYS A 60 -10.47 -2.88 3.39
CA LYS A 60 -9.97 -3.79 2.35
C LYS A 60 -10.71 -3.51 1.03
N GLY A 61 -9.97 -3.25 -0.03
CA GLY A 61 -10.52 -2.94 -1.36
C GLY A 61 -10.78 -1.45 -1.62
N SER A 62 -10.61 -0.57 -0.62
CA SER A 62 -10.63 0.87 -0.84
C SER A 62 -9.52 1.27 -1.81
N ARG A 63 -9.88 2.04 -2.85
CA ARG A 63 -8.91 2.69 -3.73
C ARG A 63 -8.52 4.01 -3.12
N ILE A 64 -7.22 4.18 -2.90
CA ILE A 64 -6.66 5.38 -2.28
C ILE A 64 -5.43 5.82 -3.05
N PHE A 65 -5.24 7.14 -3.10
CA PHE A 65 -4.00 7.77 -3.46
C PHE A 65 -3.23 8.07 -2.17
N VAL A 66 -1.94 7.81 -2.18
CA VAL A 66 -1.05 8.05 -1.05
C VAL A 66 0.14 8.86 -1.55
N GLU A 67 0.38 10.00 -0.93
CA GLU A 67 1.55 10.84 -1.14
C GLU A 67 2.36 10.87 0.16
N GLY A 68 3.68 10.89 0.02
CA GLY A 68 4.60 10.96 1.15
C GLY A 68 6.01 10.64 0.74
N LYS A 69 6.79 10.10 1.68
CA LYS A 69 8.21 9.80 1.50
C LYS A 69 8.52 8.33 1.67
N VAL A 70 9.52 7.85 0.92
CA VAL A 70 10.07 6.51 1.08
C VAL A 70 11.10 6.53 2.21
N ASP A 71 10.98 5.58 3.13
CA ASP A 71 11.87 5.37 4.25
C ASP A 71 12.44 3.94 4.19
N TYR A 72 13.76 3.83 4.30
CA TYR A 72 14.47 2.55 4.36
C TYR A 72 14.82 2.29 5.81
N GLY A 73 13.97 1.53 6.50
CA GLY A 73 14.23 1.06 7.84
C GLY A 73 15.07 -0.21 7.83
N GLU A 74 15.71 -0.52 8.95
CA GLU A 74 16.37 -1.80 9.16
C GLU A 74 15.82 -2.44 10.42
N TYR A 75 15.61 -3.76 10.37
CA TYR A 75 15.20 -4.53 11.53
C TYR A 75 16.02 -5.82 11.59
N MET A 76 16.28 -6.27 12.81
CA MET A 76 16.90 -7.57 13.04
C MET A 76 15.80 -8.64 13.04
N ASP A 77 15.98 -9.66 12.20
CA ASP A 77 15.15 -10.86 12.24
C ASP A 77 15.49 -11.72 13.47
N LYS A 78 14.64 -12.69 13.81
CA LYS A 78 14.86 -13.61 14.95
C LYS A 78 16.18 -14.37 14.90
N ASN A 79 16.75 -14.50 13.71
CA ASN A 79 18.04 -15.16 13.47
C ASN A 79 19.23 -14.17 13.50
N ASN A 80 19.03 -12.96 14.06
CA ASN A 80 20.04 -11.90 14.15
C ASN A 80 20.59 -11.41 12.80
N VAL A 81 19.81 -11.59 11.72
CA VAL A 81 20.13 -11.09 10.38
C VAL A 81 19.49 -9.72 10.20
N ARG A 82 20.29 -8.72 9.82
CA ARG A 82 19.82 -7.37 9.49
C ARG A 82 19.08 -7.41 8.16
N ARG A 83 17.80 -7.06 8.16
CA ARG A 83 16.98 -6.93 6.96
C ARG A 83 16.60 -5.48 6.74
N GLN A 84 16.63 -5.05 5.48
CA GLN A 84 16.10 -3.76 5.07
C GLN A 84 14.59 -3.89 4.83
N ALA A 85 13.84 -2.92 5.35
CA ALA A 85 12.40 -2.78 5.16
C ALA A 85 12.12 -1.41 4.53
N THR A 86 11.63 -1.42 3.30
CA THR A 86 11.13 -0.21 2.66
C THR A 86 9.70 0.07 3.13
N THR A 87 9.48 1.27 3.66
CA THR A 87 8.18 1.72 4.15
C THR A 87 7.89 3.09 3.55
N ILE A 88 6.64 3.35 3.17
CA ILE A 88 6.20 4.67 2.72
C ILE A 88 5.56 5.37 3.89
N ILE A 89 6.09 6.52 4.28
CA ILE A 89 5.53 7.40 5.30
C ILE A 89 4.56 8.34 4.60
N ALA A 90 3.26 8.17 4.85
CA ALA A 90 2.23 8.97 4.21
C ALA A 90 2.11 10.36 4.85
N ASP A 91 2.17 11.39 4.00
CA ASP A 91 1.89 12.78 4.34
C ASP A 91 0.46 13.18 3.97
N ASN A 92 -0.08 12.61 2.89
CA ASN A 92 -1.43 12.86 2.42
C ASN A 92 -2.07 11.59 1.86
N ILE A 93 -3.38 11.42 2.08
CA ILE A 93 -4.17 10.29 1.57
C ILE A 93 -5.46 10.84 0.99
N ILE A 94 -5.74 10.50 -0.26
CA ILE A 94 -6.99 10.86 -0.93
C ILE A 94 -7.76 9.57 -1.24
N PHE A 95 -9.02 9.53 -0.85
CA PHE A 95 -9.89 8.41 -1.17
C PHE A 95 -10.39 8.55 -2.60
N LEU A 96 -10.08 7.57 -3.44
CA LEU A 96 -10.47 7.52 -4.85
C LEU A 96 -11.71 6.66 -5.08
N SER A 97 -12.13 5.90 -4.06
CA SER A 97 -13.37 5.13 -4.14
C SER A 97 -14.58 6.03 -3.89
N ASP A 98 -15.51 6.03 -4.84
CA ASP A 98 -16.86 6.53 -4.65
C ASP A 98 -17.57 5.63 -3.64
N GLN A 99 -18.03 6.18 -2.52
CA GLN A 99 -18.81 5.44 -1.50
C GLN A 99 -20.25 5.22 -1.98
N THR A 100 -20.44 4.82 -3.24
CA THR A 100 -21.74 4.50 -3.86
C THR A 100 -21.90 2.99 -4.06
N LYS A 101 -21.48 2.19 -3.08
CA LYS A 101 -21.98 0.82 -2.95
C LYS A 101 -22.96 0.76 -1.80
N GLU A 102 -24.18 1.14 -2.16
CA GLU A 102 -25.45 0.79 -1.54
C GLU A 102 -25.44 -0.67 -1.11
N LYS A 103 -25.98 -0.93 0.08
CA LYS A 103 -26.24 -2.28 0.58
C LYS A 103 -27.15 -3.00 -0.43
N ALA A 104 -26.71 -4.13 -0.96
CA ALA A 104 -27.55 -5.14 -1.60
C ALA A 104 -27.49 -6.40 -0.75
#